data_AF-A0A3N5EML1-F1
#
_entry.id   AF-A0A3N5EML1-F1
#
_cell.length_a   1.000
_cell.length_b   1.000
_cell.length_c   1.000
_cell.angle_alpha   90.00
_cell.angle_beta   90.00
_cell.angle_gamma   90.00
#
_symmetry.space_group_name_H-M   'P 1'
#
loop_
_entity.id
_entity.type
_entity.pdbx_description
1 polymer ?
#
loop_
_entity_poly.entity_id
_entity_poly.type
_entity_poly.pdbx_seq_one_letter_code
_entity_poly.pdbx_strand_id
1 'polypeptide(L)' 'MAPEVKTLLKQYVIGELWTDRVNPMDEENNKLLNEKYGAALPLYIVFTPDGKEVARIGGRPSVGKFVEFLNKGLKPPQ' A
#
# COMPACT_ATOMS: atom_id res chain seq x y z
N MET A 1 2.84 -15.44 -6.82
CA MET A 1 3.35 -14.60 -5.71
C MET A 1 4.48 -15.35 -5.02
N ALA A 2 5.59 -14.67 -4.74
CA ALA A 2 6.75 -15.30 -4.11
C ALA A 2 6.43 -15.73 -2.65
N PRO A 3 6.92 -16.88 -2.16
CA PRO A 3 6.60 -17.41 -0.82
C PRO A 3 6.90 -16.44 0.32
N GLU A 4 7.98 -15.68 0.22
CA GLU A 4 8.43 -14.68 1.19
C GLU A 4 7.45 -13.51 1.30
N VAL A 5 6.93 -13.03 0.16
CA VAL A 5 5.91 -11.97 0.13
C VAL A 5 4.63 -12.47 0.79
N LYS A 6 4.20 -13.69 0.45
CA LYS A 6 3.01 -14.31 1.06
C LYS A 6 3.15 -14.44 2.57
N THR A 7 4.34 -14.77 3.06
CA THR A 7 4.61 -14.93 4.50
C THR A 7 4.56 -13.59 5.23
N LEU A 8 5.14 -12.53 4.65
CA LEU A 8 5.12 -11.19 5.23
C LEU A 8 3.71 -10.62 5.26
N LEU A 9 2.93 -10.76 4.18
CA LEU A 9 1.57 -10.23 4.08
C LEU A 9 0.60 -10.80 5.12
N LYS A 10 0.85 -12.00 5.66
CA LYS A 10 0.04 -12.57 6.77
C LYS A 10 0.11 -11.76 8.06
N GLN A 11 1.11 -10.89 8.20
CA GLN A 11 1.28 -10.02 9.36
C GLN A 11 0.58 -8.66 9.19
N TYR A 12 -0.03 -8.42 8.04
CA TYR A 12 -0.73 -7.20 7.70
C TYR A 12 -2.24 -7.39 7.69
N VAL A 13 -2.96 -6.33 8.02
CA VAL A 13 -4.34 -6.15 7.58
C VAL A 13 -4.32 -5.51 6.21
N ILE A 14 -4.93 -6.14 5.21
CA ILE A 14 -4.90 -5.70 3.82
C ILE A 14 -6.23 -5.02 3.50
N GLY A 15 -6.16 -3.77 3.03
CA GLY A 15 -7.29 -3.05 2.44
C GLY A 15 -7.02 -2.80 0.96
N GLU A 16 -8.04 -2.98 0.12
CA GLU A 16 -8.00 -2.68 -1.30
C GLU A 16 -8.89 -1.46 -1.58
N LEU A 17 -8.29 -0.40 -2.12
CA LEU A 17 -9.00 0.81 -2.54
C LEU A 17 -8.99 0.88 -4.06
N TRP A 18 -10.14 0.56 -4.66
CA TRP A 18 -10.36 0.68 -6.09
C TRP A 18 -10.61 2.14 -6.44
N THR A 19 -10.10 2.60 -7.59
CA THR A 19 -10.09 4.03 -7.98
C THR A 19 -10.54 4.26 -9.43
N ASP A 20 -10.91 3.20 -10.13
CA ASP A 20 -11.10 3.17 -11.58
C ASP A 20 -12.41 2.48 -12.02
N ARG A 21 -13.29 2.11 -11.08
CA ARG A 21 -14.62 1.57 -11.39
C ARG A 21 -15.68 2.65 -11.35
N VAL A 22 -16.79 2.42 -12.03
CA VAL A 22 -17.91 3.38 -12.10
C VAL A 22 -18.82 3.19 -10.89
N ASN A 23 -18.44 3.73 -9.73
CA ASN A 23 -19.28 3.85 -8.54
C ASN A 23 -18.78 4.97 -7.59
N PRO A 24 -19.63 5.49 -6.69
CA PRO A 24 -19.26 6.61 -5.82
C PRO A 24 -18.07 6.37 -4.89
N MET A 25 -17.88 5.14 -4.40
CA MET A 25 -16.76 4.81 -3.49
C MET A 25 -15.41 4.89 -4.23
N ASP A 26 -15.37 4.42 -5.47
CA ASP A 26 -14.17 4.51 -6.30
C ASP A 26 -13.83 5.96 -6.68
N GLU A 27 -14.84 6.82 -6.89
CA GLU A 27 -14.63 8.26 -7.09
C GLU A 27 -14.03 8.92 -5.85
N GLU A 28 -14.52 8.59 -4.64
CA GLU A 28 -13.95 9.08 -3.38
C GLU A 28 -12.51 8.58 -3.17
N ASN A 29 -12.24 7.31 -3.44
CA ASN A 29 -10.89 6.75 -3.37
C ASN A 29 -9.95 7.40 -4.40
N ASN A 30 -10.43 7.67 -5.62
CA ASN A 30 -9.68 8.35 -6.66
C ASN A 30 -9.32 9.78 -6.22
N LYS A 31 -10.28 10.51 -5.63
CA LYS A 31 -10.03 11.84 -5.05
C LYS A 31 -8.96 11.77 -3.97
N LEU A 32 -9.06 10.83 -3.03
CA LEU A 32 -8.04 10.60 -2.00
C LEU A 32 -6.65 10.33 -2.60
N LEU A 33 -6.58 9.46 -3.63
CA LEU A 33 -5.34 9.15 -4.34
C LEU A 33 -4.71 10.41 -4.95
N ASN A 34 -5.51 11.22 -5.64
CA ASN A 34 -5.03 12.44 -6.30
C ASN A 34 -4.57 13.49 -5.28
N GLU A 35 -5.41 13.81 -4.30
CA GLU A 35 -5.18 14.91 -3.35
C GLU A 35 -4.01 14.62 -2.41
N LYS A 36 -3.83 13.36 -1.98
CA LYS A 36 -2.84 13.01 -0.95
C LYS A 36 -1.59 12.30 -1.49
N TYR A 37 -1.70 11.64 -2.65
CA TYR A 37 -0.65 10.72 -3.10
C TYR A 37 -0.22 10.88 -4.57
N GLY A 38 -0.83 11.79 -5.34
CA GLY A 38 -0.32 12.19 -6.67
C GLY A 38 -0.64 11.23 -7.82
N ALA A 39 -1.78 10.52 -7.76
CA ALA A 39 -2.39 9.84 -8.93
C ALA A 39 -1.57 8.70 -9.58
N ALA A 40 -0.67 8.04 -8.85
CA ALA A 40 0.13 6.93 -9.38
C ALA A 40 -0.49 5.56 -9.03
N LEU A 41 -0.63 4.68 -10.02
CA LEU A 41 -1.10 3.31 -9.84
C LEU A 41 -0.12 2.27 -10.41
N PRO A 42 -0.01 1.07 -9.79
CA PRO A 42 -0.51 0.75 -8.46
C PRO A 42 0.30 1.48 -7.37
N LEU A 43 -0.32 1.71 -6.22
CA LEU A 43 0.31 2.32 -5.04
C LEU A 43 0.04 1.47 -3.81
N TYR A 44 1.09 1.20 -3.05
CA TYR A 44 1.02 0.46 -1.80
C TYR A 44 1.52 1.36 -0.67
N ILE A 45 0.74 1.44 0.40
CA ILE A 45 1.07 2.26 1.58
C ILE A 45 0.86 1.40 2.82
N VAL A 46 1.77 1.52 3.79
CA VAL A 46 1.62 0.94 5.13
C VAL A 46 1.36 2.06 6.13
N PHE A 47 0.32 1.84 6.94
CA PHE A 47 -0.01 2.65 8.10
C PHE A 47 0.19 1.85 9.38
N THR A 48 0.56 2.54 10.45
CA THR A 48 0.44 2.02 11.82
C THR A 48 -1.04 2.03 12.26
N PRO A 49 -1.39 1.32 13.35
CA PRO A 49 -2.78 1.26 13.83
C PRO A 49 -3.40 2.62 14.21
N ASP A 50 -2.58 3.61 14.57
CA ASP A 50 -2.97 5.00 14.83
C ASP A 50 -3.06 5.86 13.55
N GLY A 51 -2.89 5.27 12.37
CA GLY A 51 -3.09 5.93 11.08
C GLY A 51 -1.87 6.68 10.54
N LYS A 52 -0.70 6.57 11.17
CA LYS A 52 0.54 7.19 10.68
C LYS A 52 1.12 6.38 9.53
N GLU A 53 1.45 7.05 8.43
CA GLU A 53 2.14 6.42 7.31
C GLU A 53 3.60 6.12 7.65
N VAL A 54 4.05 4.89 7.39
CA VAL A 54 5.44 4.46 7.68
C VAL A 54 6.21 3.97 6.45
N ALA A 55 5.51 3.59 5.38
CA ALA A 55 6.13 3.22 4.12
C ALA A 55 5.17 3.43 2.94
N ARG A 56 5.71 3.81 1.78
CA ARG A 56 4.99 3.81 0.50
C ARG A 56 5.88 3.28 -0.62
N ILE A 57 5.29 2.61 -1.59
CA ILE A 57 5.96 2.20 -2.84
C ILE A 57 4.95 2.20 -4.00
N GLY A 58 5.35 2.81 -5.12
CA GLY A 58 4.52 2.92 -6.32
C GLY A 58 5.02 2.02 -7.47
N GLY A 59 4.15 1.76 -8.42
CA GLY A 59 4.46 0.99 -9.63
C GLY A 59 4.59 -0.51 -9.36
N ARG A 60 5.35 -1.20 -10.21
CA ARG A 60 5.57 -2.65 -10.13
C ARG A 60 6.99 -2.95 -9.63
N PRO A 61 7.25 -2.89 -8.31
CA PRO A 61 8.58 -3.15 -7.78
C PRO A 61 8.99 -4.60 -8.01
N SER A 62 10.31 -4.84 -8.05
CA SER A 62 10.84 -6.21 -7.98
C SER A 62 10.45 -6.87 -6.65
N VAL A 63 10.46 -8.20 -6.62
CA VAL A 63 10.14 -8.96 -5.40
C VAL A 63 10.99 -8.52 -4.22
N GLY A 64 12.31 -8.37 -4.42
CA GLY A 64 13.22 -7.90 -3.37
C GLY A 64 12.86 -6.51 -2.83
N LYS A 65 12.54 -5.56 -3.71
CA LYS A 65 12.11 -4.21 -3.30
C LYS A 65 10.78 -4.22 -2.56
N PHE A 66 9.86 -5.09 -2.96
CA PHE A 66 8.58 -5.24 -2.25
C PHE A 66 8.76 -5.89 -0.87
N VAL A 67 9.66 -6.86 -0.75
CA VAL A 67 10.04 -7.46 0.55
C VAL A 67 10.70 -6.44 1.48
N GLU A 68 11.62 -5.60 0.98
CA GLU A 68 12.20 -4.50 1.74
C GLU A 68 11.12 -3.54 2.26
N PHE A 69 10.17 -3.16 1.39
CA PHE A 69 9.01 -2.33 1.73
C PHE A 69 8.17 -2.95 2.86
N LEU A 70 7.81 -4.23 2.75
CA LEU A 70 7.04 -4.94 3.79
C LEU A 70 7.83 -5.10 5.09
N ASN A 71 9.15 -5.26 5.05
CA ASN A 71 9.94 -5.31 6.29
C ASN A 71 10.01 -3.95 6.98
N LYS A 72 10.10 -2.86 6.22
CA LYS A 72 10.07 -1.49 6.76
C LYS A 72 8.77 -1.20 7.51
N GLY A 73 7.63 -1.69 6.99
CA GLY A 73 6.33 -1.50 7.64
C GLY A 73 6.15 -2.29 8.93
N LEU A 74 6.75 -3.48 9.06
CA LEU A 74 6.68 -4.32 10.27
C LEU A 74 7.64 -3.84 11.37
N LYS A 75 8.68 -3.10 11.01
CA LYS A 75 9.70 -2.55 11.92
C LYS A 75 9.89 -1.06 11.63
N PRO A 76 8.87 -0.22 11.85
CA PRO A 76 9.03 1.21 11.63
C PRO A 76 10.12 1.75 12.59
N PRO A 77 10.96 2.70 12.14
CA PRO A 77 11.87 3.40 13.05
C PRO A 77 11.03 4.04 14.17
N GLN A 78 11.46 3.86 15.42
CA GLN A 78 10.86 4.52 16.58
C GLN A 78 11.01 6.04 16.49
#